data_AF-A0A1M6WHR1-F1
#
_entry.id   AF-A0A1M6WHR1-F1
#
_cell.length_a   1.000
_cell.length_b   1.000
_cell.length_c   1.000
_cell.angle_alpha   90.00
_cell.angle_beta   90.00
_cell.angle_gamma   90.00
#
_symmetry.space_group_name_H-M   'P 1'
#
loop_
_entity.id
_entity.type
_entity.pdbx_description
1 polymer ?
#
loop_
_entity_poly.entity_id
_entity_poly.type
_entity_poly.pdbx_seq_one_letter_code
_entity_poly.pdbx_strand_id
1 'polypeptide(L)'
;METYKIEIFGEDENQIQRMEEVIQPLQDLEGYSLKLLWIDGDSETDEYSVFELQEIIDQQDGILVDYEQLENLCYKMENVTEALIIGDRNEKNLFVNIEDENLYDNEIVFEFVHDSHWQIITSDINVIDTFKVSFPNSNIIE
;
A
#
# COMPACT_ATOMS: atom_id res chain seq x y z
N MET A 1 5.13 8.97 18.99
CA MET A 1 6.26 8.71 18.10
C MET A 1 6.16 9.72 16.97
N GLU A 2 7.27 10.05 16.34
CA GLU A 2 7.25 10.87 15.12
C GLU A 2 6.79 9.98 13.97
N THR A 3 5.87 10.49 13.16
CA THR A 3 5.31 9.78 12.01
C THR A 3 5.81 10.49 10.76
N TYR A 4 6.33 9.73 9.82
CA TYR A 4 6.87 10.23 8.57
C TYR A 4 5.93 9.87 7.44
N LYS A 5 5.82 10.78 6.48
CA LYS A 5 5.15 10.55 5.21
C LYS A 5 6.18 10.55 4.08
N ILE A 6 6.20 9.47 3.29
CA ILE A 6 7.04 9.31 2.10
C ILE A 6 6.10 9.39 0.88
N GLU A 7 6.30 10.37 0.02
CA GLU A 7 5.54 10.54 -1.23
C GLU A 7 6.40 10.07 -2.41
N ILE A 8 5.89 9.11 -3.18
CA ILE A 8 6.54 8.48 -4.32
C ILE A 8 5.76 8.82 -5.60
N PHE A 9 6.40 9.61 -6.45
CA PHE A 9 5.90 10.01 -7.77
C PHE A 9 6.60 9.17 -8.85
N GLY A 10 6.02 9.08 -10.04
CA GLY A 10 6.73 8.49 -11.19
C GLY A 10 7.90 9.37 -11.67
N GLU A 11 8.67 8.86 -12.63
CA GLU A 11 9.88 9.53 -13.15
C GLU A 11 9.60 10.94 -13.71
N ASP A 12 8.37 11.17 -14.17
CA ASP A 12 7.84 12.46 -14.62
C ASP A 12 6.50 12.77 -13.93
N GLU A 13 6.13 14.04 -13.84
CA GLU A 13 4.88 14.54 -13.21
C GLU A 13 3.58 13.93 -13.78
N ASN A 14 3.66 13.30 -14.96
CA ASN A 14 2.53 12.66 -15.64
C ASN A 14 2.57 11.13 -15.55
N GLN A 15 3.55 10.56 -14.83
CA GLN A 15 3.69 9.12 -14.65
C GLN A 15 3.43 8.76 -13.18
N ILE A 16 2.72 7.66 -12.99
CA ILE A 16 2.42 7.08 -11.68
C ILE A 16 3.37 5.90 -11.48
N GLN A 17 3.99 5.82 -10.31
CA GLN A 17 4.79 4.65 -9.94
C GLN A 17 3.89 3.43 -9.82
N ARG A 18 4.28 2.30 -10.42
CA ARG A 18 3.43 1.10 -10.41
C ARG A 18 3.37 0.50 -9.00
N MET A 19 2.23 -0.09 -8.65
CA MET A 19 2.04 -0.76 -7.37
C MET A 19 3.13 -1.81 -7.11
N GLU A 20 3.46 -2.62 -8.12
CA GLU A 20 4.52 -3.65 -8.05
C GLU A 20 5.85 -3.07 -7.57
N GLU A 21 6.25 -1.93 -8.13
CA GLU A 21 7.51 -1.26 -7.78
C GLU A 21 7.45 -0.72 -6.36
N VAL A 22 6.31 -0.15 -5.94
CA VAL A 22 6.10 0.40 -4.59
C VAL A 22 6.06 -0.67 -3.51
N ILE A 23 5.49 -1.84 -3.78
CA ILE A 23 5.47 -2.93 -2.78
C ILE A 23 6.77 -3.72 -2.74
N GLN A 24 7.60 -3.69 -3.78
CA GLN A 24 8.83 -4.47 -3.87
C GLN A 24 9.74 -4.34 -2.63
N PRO A 25 9.99 -3.14 -2.06
CA PRO A 25 10.88 -2.98 -0.91
C PRO A 25 10.36 -3.63 0.38
N LEU A 26 9.09 -4.06 0.42
CA LEU A 26 8.56 -4.85 1.54
C LEU A 26 9.28 -6.19 1.71
N GLN A 27 9.86 -6.76 0.64
CA GLN A 27 10.63 -8.00 0.73
C GLN A 27 11.85 -7.89 1.65
N ASP A 28 12.41 -6.68 1.77
CA ASP A 28 13.55 -6.38 2.65
C ASP A 28 13.12 -6.07 4.10
N LEU A 29 11.81 -6.02 4.36
CA LEU A 29 11.23 -5.71 5.66
C LEU A 29 10.66 -6.98 6.31
N GLU A 30 11.25 -7.39 7.43
CA GLU A 30 10.85 -8.62 8.11
C GLU A 30 9.71 -8.41 9.12
N GLY A 31 8.81 -9.39 9.16
CA GLY A 31 7.87 -9.60 10.25
C GLY A 31 6.53 -8.89 10.14
N TYR A 32 6.26 -8.17 9.05
CA TYR A 32 4.97 -7.53 8.84
C TYR A 32 3.89 -8.52 8.43
N SER A 33 2.76 -8.47 9.13
CA SER A 33 1.47 -8.94 8.62
C SER A 33 0.84 -7.81 7.82
N LEU A 34 0.38 -8.09 6.60
CA LEU A 34 -0.24 -7.10 5.72
C LEU A 34 -1.74 -7.34 5.57
N LYS A 35 -2.49 -6.26 5.41
CA LYS A 35 -3.92 -6.29 5.14
C LYS A 35 -4.28 -5.32 4.02
N LEU A 36 -4.95 -5.82 3.00
CA LEU A 36 -5.51 -5.00 1.91
C LEU A 36 -6.90 -4.53 2.34
N LEU A 37 -7.10 -3.21 2.40
CA LEU A 37 -8.34 -2.58 2.84
C LEU A 37 -9.14 -1.98 1.68
N TRP A 38 -8.46 -1.62 0.59
CA TRP A 38 -9.11 -1.03 -0.58
C TRP A 38 -8.27 -1.29 -1.82
N ILE A 39 -8.93 -1.54 -2.95
CA ILE A 39 -8.34 -1.60 -4.29
C ILE A 39 -9.39 -1.19 -5.32
N ASP A 40 -9.00 -0.32 -6.24
CA ASP A 40 -9.79 0.02 -7.41
C ASP A 40 -8.89 0.19 -8.64
N GLY A 41 -9.50 0.06 -9.82
CA GLY A 41 -8.83 0.21 -11.10
C GLY A 41 -9.28 -0.80 -12.17
N ASP A 42 -8.46 -0.95 -13.19
CA ASP A 42 -8.72 -1.79 -14.34
C ASP A 42 -7.94 -3.11 -14.23
N SER A 43 -8.60 -4.22 -14.52
CA SER A 43 -7.96 -5.53 -14.61
C SER A 43 -7.35 -5.78 -15.98
N GLU A 44 -6.28 -6.58 -16.05
CA GLU A 44 -5.68 -6.97 -17.35
C GLU A 44 -6.63 -7.79 -18.23
N THR A 45 -7.64 -8.43 -17.62
CA THR A 45 -8.57 -9.31 -18.32
C THR A 45 -9.98 -9.24 -17.71
N ASP A 46 -11.00 -9.45 -18.55
CA ASP A 46 -12.40 -9.55 -18.12
C ASP A 46 -12.68 -10.73 -17.16
N GLU A 47 -11.74 -11.68 -17.01
CA GLU A 47 -11.88 -12.82 -16.11
C GLU A 47 -11.63 -12.45 -14.64
N TYR A 48 -11.02 -11.29 -14.40
CA TYR A 48 -10.73 -10.78 -13.07
C TYR A 48 -11.53 -9.50 -12.81
N SER A 49 -12.43 -9.54 -11.84
CA SER A 49 -13.25 -8.40 -11.45
C SER A 49 -12.68 -7.75 -10.19
N VAL A 50 -12.08 -6.57 -10.35
CA VAL A 50 -11.61 -5.74 -9.23
C VAL A 50 -12.77 -5.38 -8.31
N PHE A 51 -13.93 -5.11 -8.89
CA PHE A 51 -15.17 -4.85 -8.16
C PHE A 51 -15.56 -6.02 -7.24
N GLU A 52 -15.50 -7.26 -7.74
CA GLU A 52 -15.79 -8.44 -6.90
C GLU A 52 -14.75 -8.63 -5.78
N LEU A 53 -13.48 -8.32 -6.05
CA LEU A 53 -12.45 -8.31 -5.00
C LEU A 53 -12.78 -7.25 -3.93
N GLN A 54 -13.13 -6.03 -4.33
CA GLN A 54 -13.47 -4.97 -3.37
C GLN A 54 -14.72 -5.33 -2.54
N GLU A 55 -15.74 -5.97 -3.13
CA GLU A 55 -16.89 -6.47 -2.36
C GLU A 55 -16.48 -7.50 -1.29
N ILE A 56 -15.51 -8.37 -1.60
CA ILE A 56 -14.98 -9.37 -0.67
C ILE A 56 -14.17 -8.71 0.46
N ILE A 57 -13.42 -7.65 0.13
CA ILE A 57 -12.66 -6.83 1.08
C ILE A 57 -13.63 -6.14 2.06
N ASP A 58 -14.67 -5.47 1.55
CA ASP A 58 -15.67 -4.77 2.36
C ASP A 58 -16.40 -5.72 3.32
N GLN A 59 -16.74 -6.94 2.87
CA GLN A 59 -17.42 -7.93 3.70
C GLN A 59 -16.57 -8.47 4.86
N GLN A 60 -15.26 -8.29 4.80
CA GLN A 60 -14.30 -8.85 5.77
C GLN A 60 -13.54 -7.76 6.55
N ASP A 61 -13.92 -6.49 6.38
CA ASP A 61 -13.18 -5.34 6.89
C ASP A 61 -11.70 -5.41 6.48
N GLY A 62 -11.46 -5.74 5.21
CA GLY A 62 -10.15 -6.01 4.62
C GLY A 62 -9.70 -7.48 4.68
N ILE A 63 -8.76 -7.86 3.82
CA ILE A 63 -8.23 -9.23 3.74
C ILE A 63 -6.74 -9.28 4.11
N LEU A 64 -6.36 -10.27 4.92
CA LEU A 64 -4.95 -10.54 5.17
C LEU A 64 -4.30 -11.07 3.90
N VAL A 65 -3.14 -10.53 3.59
CA VAL A 65 -2.37 -10.89 2.39
C VAL A 65 -0.90 -11.07 2.75
N ASP A 66 -0.25 -12.00 2.09
CA ASP A 66 1.21 -12.04 2.05
C ASP A 66 1.75 -11.26 0.83
N TYR A 67 3.08 -11.11 0.78
CA TYR A 67 3.73 -10.43 -0.33
C TYR A 67 3.42 -11.09 -1.68
N GLU A 68 3.43 -12.43 -1.75
CA GLU A 68 3.20 -13.16 -3.01
C GLU A 68 1.77 -12.91 -3.53
N GLN A 69 0.79 -12.80 -2.63
CA GLN A 69 -0.59 -12.45 -2.98
C GLN A 69 -0.72 -11.00 -3.49
N LEU A 70 0.00 -10.05 -2.89
CA LEU A 70 0.04 -8.66 -3.37
C LEU A 70 0.75 -8.54 -4.72
N GLU A 71 1.86 -9.25 -4.91
CA GLU A 71 2.58 -9.31 -6.18
C GLU A 71 1.70 -9.94 -7.28
N ASN A 72 1.01 -11.04 -6.96
CA ASN A 72 0.04 -11.64 -7.87
C ASN A 72 -1.15 -10.74 -8.18
N LEU A 73 -1.56 -9.87 -7.26
CA LEU A 73 -2.57 -8.85 -7.52
C LEU A 73 -2.05 -7.83 -8.54
N CYS A 74 -0.80 -7.38 -8.40
CA CYS A 74 -0.20 -6.44 -9.34
C CYS A 74 -0.22 -6.97 -10.78
N TYR A 75 0.07 -8.26 -10.99
CA TYR A 75 0.01 -8.89 -12.33
C TYR A 75 -1.41 -9.07 -12.89
N LYS A 76 -2.45 -8.88 -12.08
CA LYS A 76 -3.85 -8.97 -12.54
C LYS A 76 -4.46 -7.60 -12.83
N MET A 77 -3.78 -6.53 -12.44
CA MET A 77 -4.22 -5.15 -12.60
C MET A 77 -3.49 -4.53 -13.79
N GLU A 78 -4.24 -3.97 -14.75
CA GLU A 78 -3.67 -3.14 -15.81
C GLU A 78 -3.29 -1.76 -15.24
N ASN A 79 -4.22 -1.15 -14.49
CA ASN A 79 -4.01 0.12 -13.80
C ASN A 79 -4.66 0.07 -12.41
N VAL A 80 -3.98 0.62 -11.41
CA VAL A 80 -4.54 0.85 -10.08
C VAL A 80 -4.88 2.33 -9.96
N THR A 81 -6.13 2.66 -9.62
CA THR A 81 -6.60 4.05 -9.45
C THR A 81 -6.68 4.42 -7.97
N GLU A 82 -6.93 3.44 -7.09
CA GLU A 82 -6.93 3.59 -5.64
C GLU A 82 -6.45 2.30 -4.96
N ALA A 83 -5.74 2.43 -3.85
CA ALA A 83 -5.32 1.29 -3.03
C ALA A 83 -5.04 1.72 -1.60
N LEU A 84 -5.38 0.87 -0.63
CA LEU A 84 -5.04 1.05 0.77
C LEU A 84 -4.55 -0.28 1.37
N ILE A 85 -3.30 -0.31 1.79
CA ILE A 85 -2.66 -1.48 2.41
C ILE A 85 -2.07 -1.04 3.74
N ILE A 86 -2.33 -1.81 4.79
CA ILE A 86 -1.77 -1.57 6.11
C ILE A 86 -0.86 -2.73 6.52
N GLY A 87 0.11 -2.45 7.37
CA GLY A 87 0.99 -3.46 7.93
C GLY A 87 1.36 -3.19 9.38
N ASP A 88 1.50 -4.26 10.14
CA ASP A 88 1.98 -4.25 11.51
C ASP A 88 2.73 -5.56 11.80
N ARG A 89 3.78 -5.50 12.62
CA ARG A 89 4.51 -6.71 13.03
C ARG A 89 3.72 -7.61 13.98
N ASN A 90 2.70 -7.06 14.63
CA ASN A 90 1.73 -7.77 15.42
C ASN A 90 0.36 -7.66 14.73
N GLU A 91 -0.05 -8.73 14.05
CA GLU A 91 -1.34 -8.82 13.34
C GLU A 91 -2.56 -8.31 14.14
N LYS A 92 -2.53 -8.43 15.48
CA LYS A 92 -3.62 -7.95 16.35
C LYS A 92 -3.76 -6.42 16.39
N ASN A 93 -2.75 -5.71 15.94
CA ASN A 93 -2.70 -4.26 15.85
C ASN A 93 -3.04 -3.75 14.44
N LEU A 94 -3.48 -4.63 13.54
CA LEU A 94 -3.98 -4.19 12.23
C LEU A 94 -5.33 -3.48 12.41
N PHE A 95 -5.28 -2.15 12.49
CA PHE A 95 -6.44 -1.30 12.70
C PHE A 95 -7.06 -0.94 11.34
N VAL A 96 -8.23 -1.48 11.07
CA VAL A 96 -8.94 -1.34 9.78
C VAL A 96 -9.95 -0.20 9.74
N ASN A 97 -10.16 0.47 10.87
CA ASN A 97 -11.21 1.48 10.98
C ASN A 97 -10.71 2.78 10.32
N ILE A 98 -11.12 3.00 9.07
CA ILE A 98 -10.72 4.17 8.26
C ILE A 98 -11.36 5.46 8.80
N GLU A 99 -12.49 5.37 9.50
CA GLU A 99 -13.25 6.53 10.01
C GLU A 99 -12.73 7.10 11.34
N ASP A 100 -12.05 6.28 12.14
CA ASP A 100 -11.45 6.70 13.41
C ASP A 100 -9.93 6.82 13.19
N GLU A 101 -9.32 7.90 13.68
CA GLU A 101 -7.90 8.33 13.52
C GLU A 101 -6.81 7.23 13.68
N ASN A 102 -7.19 6.03 14.12
CA ASN A 102 -6.37 4.85 14.37
C ASN A 102 -5.83 4.16 13.10
N LEU A 103 -6.27 4.51 11.89
CA LEU A 103 -5.67 3.97 10.66
C LEU A 103 -4.15 4.24 10.63
N TYR A 104 -3.73 5.40 11.12
CA TYR A 104 -2.33 5.80 11.17
C TYR A 104 -1.58 5.29 12.42
N ASP A 105 -2.24 4.50 13.27
CA ASP A 105 -1.60 3.77 14.36
C ASP A 105 -0.94 2.47 13.88
N ASN A 106 -1.27 2.00 12.66
CA ASN A 106 -0.54 0.90 12.02
C ASN A 106 0.92 1.30 11.78
N GLU A 107 1.86 0.37 11.95
CA GLU A 107 3.29 0.67 11.75
C GLU A 107 3.61 1.15 10.32
N ILE A 108 2.91 0.63 9.32
CA ILE A 108 2.99 1.07 7.92
C ILE A 108 1.61 1.19 7.30
N VAL A 109 1.39 2.26 6.52
CA VAL A 109 0.20 2.47 5.69
C VAL A 109 0.66 2.88 4.30
N PHE A 110 0.26 2.13 3.28
CA PHE A 110 0.41 2.47 1.87
C PHE A 110 -0.94 2.94 1.35
N GLU A 111 -0.97 4.14 0.82
CA GLU A 111 -2.15 4.76 0.24
C GLU A 111 -1.80 5.24 -1.15
N PHE A 112 -2.56 4.80 -2.15
CA PHE A 112 -2.48 5.38 -3.47
C PHE A 112 -3.48 6.54 -3.57
N VAL A 113 -2.94 7.77 -3.63
CA VAL A 113 -3.74 9.00 -3.63
C VAL A 113 -4.29 9.21 -5.04
N HIS A 114 -5.54 8.79 -5.26
CA HIS A 114 -6.39 8.97 -6.45
C HIS A 114 -5.66 9.51 -7.70
N ASP A 115 -5.12 8.60 -8.51
CA ASP A 115 -4.43 8.87 -9.77
C ASP A 115 -3.24 9.86 -9.70
N SER A 116 -2.65 10.07 -8.52
CA SER A 116 -1.57 11.03 -8.32
C SER A 116 -0.24 10.37 -7.96
N HIS A 117 -0.14 9.79 -6.76
CA HIS A 117 1.12 9.31 -6.22
C HIS A 117 0.87 8.31 -5.08
N TRP A 118 1.91 7.56 -4.73
CA TRP A 118 1.88 6.69 -3.56
C TRP A 118 2.35 7.45 -2.33
N GLN A 119 1.64 7.24 -1.24
CA GLN A 119 1.93 7.78 0.07
C GLN A 119 2.20 6.62 1.03
N ILE A 120 3.34 6.64 1.70
CA ILE A 120 3.70 5.68 2.73
C ILE A 120 3.82 6.42 4.06
N ILE A 121 2.97 6.06 5.00
CA ILE A 121 2.97 6.62 6.35
C ILE A 121 3.56 5.57 7.28
N THR A 122 4.57 5.96 8.05
CA THR A 122 5.23 5.04 8.98
C THR A 122 5.90 5.79 10.12
N SER A 123 6.08 5.11 11.24
CA SER A 123 6.95 5.56 12.33
C SER A 123 8.23 4.72 12.46
N ASP A 124 8.43 3.74 11.58
CA ASP A 124 9.61 2.88 11.58
C ASP A 124 10.71 3.44 10.67
N ILE A 125 11.84 3.77 11.29
CA ILE A 125 13.02 4.28 10.58
C ILE A 125 13.59 3.30 9.55
N ASN A 126 13.44 1.99 9.76
CA ASN A 126 13.91 0.99 8.79
C ASN A 126 13.08 1.05 7.51
N VAL A 127 11.77 1.26 7.62
CA VAL A 127 10.89 1.45 6.46
C VAL A 127 11.33 2.70 5.71
N ILE A 128 11.57 3.80 6.43
CA ILE A 128 12.04 5.05 5.84
C ILE A 128 13.36 4.85 5.09
N ASP A 129 14.36 4.22 5.70
CA ASP A 129 15.66 4.00 5.09
C ASP A 129 15.58 3.08 3.86
N THR A 130 14.79 2.00 3.93
CA THR A 130 14.55 1.07 2.81
C THR A 130 13.88 1.78 1.62
N PHE A 131 12.84 2.58 1.88
CA PHE A 131 12.11 3.29 0.83
C PHE A 131 12.90 4.47 0.26
N LYS A 132 13.76 5.14 1.03
CA LYS A 132 14.70 6.16 0.49
C LYS A 132 15.70 5.57 -0.50
N VAL A 133 16.20 4.37 -0.23
CA VAL A 133 17.15 3.70 -1.13
C VAL A 133 16.46 3.29 -2.43
N SER A 134 15.24 2.76 -2.32
CA SER A 134 14.45 2.30 -3.47
C SER A 134 13.90 3.46 -4.31
N PHE A 135 13.53 4.57 -3.66
CA PHE A 135 13.00 5.79 -4.30
C PHE A 135 13.80 7.04 -3.89
N PRO A 136 15.00 7.26 -4.46
CA PRO A 136 15.87 8.38 -4.09
C PRO A 136 15.26 9.78 -4.33
N ASN A 137 14.26 9.88 -5.20
CA ASN A 137 13.56 11.12 -5.54
C ASN A 137 12.26 11.32 -4.74
N SER A 138 11.96 10.45 -3.77
CA SER A 138 10.78 10.58 -2.91
C SER A 138 10.86 11.82 -2.01
N ASN A 139 9.71 12.43 -1.73
CA ASN A 139 9.61 13.52 -0.76
C ASN A 139 9.30 12.94 0.62
N ILE A 140 10.01 13.43 1.65
CA ILE A 140 9.80 12.98 3.04
C ILE A 140 9.37 14.17 3.88
N ILE A 141 8.23 14.02 4.53
CA ILE A 141 7.58 15.03 5.36
C ILE A 141 7.47 14.47 6.78
N GLU A 142 7.92 15.28 7.74
CA GLU A 142 7.80 15.06 9.20
C GLU A 142 6.49 15.65 9.74
#